data_AF-A0A427AES5-F1
#
_entry.id   AF-A0A427AES5-F1
#
_cell.length_a   1.000
_cell.length_b   1.000
_cell.length_c   1.000
_cell.angle_alpha   90.00
_cell.angle_beta   90.00
_cell.angle_gamma   90.00
#
_symmetry.space_group_name_H-M   'P 1'
#
loop_
_entity.id
_entity.type
_entity.pdbx_description
1 polymer ?
#
loop_
_entity_poly.entity_id
_entity_poly.type
_entity_poly.pdbx_seq_one_letter_code
_entity_poly.pdbx_strand_id
1 'polypeptide(L)'
;FAYVLIYQEILEGVTEIDLVINLKLREDALLAKCLGRRICSHCGGNYNVASINIKGENGRLDFIMAPLLPPADCASKLITRVDDTEEVVKERLRIYNEMSKPVEEFYRARGKLLEFDLPGGIPESWPKLLQALNLVDHDDKQSASA
;
A
#
# COMPACT_ATOMS: atom_id res chain seq x y z
N PHE A 1 -18.06 -8.96 11.37
CA PHE A 1 -18.12 -7.61 11.97
C PHE A 1 -17.77 -7.61 13.46
N ALA A 2 -18.60 -8.14 14.37
CA ALA A 2 -18.31 -8.12 15.82
C ALA A 2 -16.93 -8.68 16.21
N TYR A 3 -16.52 -9.78 15.56
CA TYR A 3 -15.24 -10.43 15.84
C TYR A 3 -14.01 -9.54 15.54
N VAL A 4 -14.09 -8.69 14.51
CA VAL A 4 -12.99 -7.81 14.12
C VAL A 4 -12.78 -6.68 15.14
N LEU A 5 -13.87 -6.17 15.71
CA LEU A 5 -13.82 -5.15 16.77
C LEU A 5 -13.31 -5.73 18.08
N ILE A 6 -13.73 -6.96 18.44
CA ILE A 6 -13.25 -7.67 19.63
C ILE A 6 -11.72 -7.77 19.61
N TYR A 7 -11.11 -8.04 18.45
CA TYR A 7 -9.64 -8.06 18.35
C TYR A 7 -8.99 -6.72 18.68
N GLN A 8 -9.57 -5.60 18.25
CA GLN A 8 -9.01 -4.27 18.54
C GLN A 8 -9.14 -3.94 20.03
N GLU A 9 -10.27 -4.31 20.64
CA GLU A 9 -10.50 -4.14 22.09
C GLU A 9 -9.52 -4.99 22.91
N ILE A 10 -9.29 -6.25 22.52
CA ILE A 10 -8.29 -7.10 23.16
C ILE A 10 -6.89 -6.49 23.01
N LEU A 11 -6.54 -6.01 21.81
CA LEU A 11 -5.23 -5.42 21.56
C LEU A 11 -4.99 -4.17 22.41
N GLU A 12 -5.96 -3.26 22.50
CA GLU A 12 -5.86 -2.09 23.39
C GLU A 12 -5.85 -2.46 24.88
N GLY A 13 -6.43 -3.60 25.25
CA GLY A 13 -6.32 -4.15 26.61
C GLY A 13 -4.94 -4.73 26.94
N VAL A 14 -4.14 -5.07 25.92
CA VAL A 14 -2.79 -5.64 26.07
C VAL A 14 -1.71 -4.56 25.95
N THR A 15 -1.88 -3.60 25.05
CA THR A 15 -0.90 -2.55 24.79
C THR A 15 -1.56 -1.27 24.32
N GLU A 16 -0.95 -0.13 24.64
CA GLU A 16 -1.40 1.15 24.11
C GLU A 16 -1.01 1.26 22.64
N ILE A 17 -2.01 1.51 21.79
CA ILE A 17 -1.79 1.82 20.38
C ILE A 17 -1.78 3.33 20.23
N ASP A 18 -0.63 3.92 19.92
CA ASP A 18 -0.51 5.37 19.74
C ASP A 18 -1.00 5.82 18.37
N LEU A 19 -0.76 5.01 17.34
CA LEU A 19 -0.98 5.38 15.95
C LEU A 19 -1.33 4.16 15.08
N VAL A 20 -2.33 4.33 14.23
CA VAL A 20 -2.69 3.39 13.16
C VAL A 20 -2.62 4.15 11.84
N ILE A 21 -1.85 3.62 10.89
CA ILE A 21 -1.68 4.23 9.57
C ILE A 21 -2.50 3.42 8.55
N ASN A 22 -3.47 4.06 7.91
CA ASN A 22 -4.20 3.48 6.78
C ASN A 22 -3.59 3.98 5.47
N LEU A 23 -2.83 3.11 4.80
CA LEU A 23 -2.23 3.39 3.50
C LEU A 23 -3.25 3.16 2.38
N LYS A 24 -3.80 4.25 1.86
CA LYS A 24 -4.81 4.21 0.81
C LYS A 24 -4.15 4.30 -0.56
N LEU A 25 -4.43 3.31 -1.40
CA LEU A 25 -4.04 3.29 -2.80
C LEU A 25 -5.30 3.37 -3.66
N ARG A 26 -5.21 4.07 -4.80
CA ARG A 26 -6.32 4.11 -5.77
C ARG A 26 -6.70 2.69 -6.22
N GLU A 27 -7.99 2.44 -6.36
CA GLU A 27 -8.51 1.11 -6.70
C GLU A 27 -8.04 0.64 -8.09
N ASP A 28 -7.98 1.55 -9.07
CA ASP A 28 -7.45 1.27 -10.41
C ASP A 28 -5.98 0.84 -10.38
N ALA A 29 -5.16 1.50 -9.55
CA ALA A 29 -3.78 1.12 -9.33
C ALA A 29 -3.67 -0.24 -8.61
N LEU A 30 -4.47 -0.48 -7.57
CA LEU A 30 -4.52 -1.78 -6.85
C LEU A 30 -4.87 -2.93 -7.80
N LEU A 31 -5.90 -2.75 -8.64
CA LEU A 31 -6.32 -3.73 -9.63
C LEU A 31 -5.19 -4.02 -10.62
N ALA A 32 -4.59 -2.98 -11.20
CA ALA A 32 -3.47 -3.13 -12.12
C ALA A 32 -2.28 -3.86 -11.46
N LYS A 33 -1.96 -3.57 -10.19
CA LYS A 33 -0.87 -4.27 -9.47
C LYS A 33 -1.21 -5.74 -9.20
N CYS A 34 -2.44 -6.09 -8.80
CA CYS A 34 -2.81 -7.49 -8.62
C CYS A 34 -2.70 -8.28 -9.92
N LEU A 35 -3.29 -7.78 -11.02
CA LEU A 35 -3.23 -8.42 -12.33
C LEU A 35 -1.81 -8.48 -12.91
N GLY A 36 -0.97 -7.50 -12.56
CA GLY A 36 0.44 -7.43 -12.95
C GLY A 36 1.38 -8.29 -12.10
N ARG A 37 0.89 -8.96 -11.05
CA ARG A 37 1.73 -9.76 -10.15
C ARG A 37 2.29 -10.99 -10.87
N ARG A 38 3.58 -11.24 -10.66
CA ARG A 38 4.29 -12.39 -11.21
C ARG A 38 5.12 -13.05 -10.12
N ILE A 39 5.25 -14.36 -10.19
CA ILE A 39 6.13 -15.15 -9.34
C ILE A 39 7.13 -15.85 -10.26
N CYS A 40 8.41 -15.83 -9.91
CA CYS A 40 9.39 -16.66 -10.61
C CYS A 40 9.25 -18.11 -10.15
N SER A 41 8.96 -19.03 -11.08
CA SER A 41 8.79 -20.46 -10.78
C SER A 41 10.06 -21.17 -10.29
N HIS A 42 11.22 -20.51 -10.38
CA HIS A 42 12.51 -21.07 -9.99
C HIS A 42 13.02 -20.52 -8.65
N CYS A 43 13.01 -19.20 -8.44
CA CYS A 43 13.51 -18.60 -7.19
C CYS A 43 12.41 -18.25 -6.18
N GLY A 44 11.14 -18.30 -6.58
CA GLY A 44 10.01 -17.89 -5.74
C GLY A 44 9.86 -16.37 -5.54
N GLY A 45 10.70 -15.56 -6.18
CA GLY A 45 10.67 -14.10 -6.09
C GLY A 45 9.35 -13.50 -6.62
N ASN A 46 8.87 -12.45 -5.96
CA ASN A 46 7.68 -11.71 -6.35
C ASN A 46 8.06 -10.48 -7.19
N TYR A 47 7.42 -10.36 -8.34
CA TYR A 47 7.64 -9.29 -9.30
C TYR A 47 6.29 -8.70 -9.73
N ASN A 48 6.35 -7.56 -10.40
CA ASN A 48 5.16 -6.90 -10.89
C ASN A 48 5.45 -6.20 -12.22
N VAL A 49 4.76 -6.63 -13.27
CA VAL A 49 4.98 -6.09 -14.62
C VAL A 49 4.08 -4.89 -14.94
N ALA A 50 3.16 -4.52 -14.05
CA ALA A 50 2.30 -3.36 -14.27
C ALA A 50 3.09 -2.06 -14.14
N SER A 51 3.09 -1.29 -15.21
CA SER A 51 3.55 0.10 -15.25
C SER A 51 2.33 1.00 -15.21
N ILE A 52 2.19 1.80 -14.15
CA ILE A 52 1.02 2.63 -13.91
C ILE A 52 1.41 4.08 -14.18
N ASN A 53 0.67 4.71 -15.10
CA ASN A 53 0.75 6.14 -15.37
C ASN A 53 -0.68 6.64 -15.56
N ILE A 54 -1.28 7.12 -14.47
CA ILE A 54 -2.64 7.64 -14.49
C ILE A 54 -2.55 9.15 -14.38
N LYS A 55 -3.01 9.84 -15.43
CA LYS A 55 -3.06 11.30 -15.42
C LYS A 55 -3.96 11.80 -14.30
N GLY A 56 -3.54 12.89 -13.69
CA GLY A 56 -4.34 13.65 -12.75
C GLY A 56 -5.53 14.28 -13.44
N GLU A 57 -6.69 14.21 -12.81
CA GLU A 57 -7.92 14.87 -13.26
C GLU A 57 -8.54 15.62 -12.09
N ASN A 58 -9.27 16.71 -12.39
CA ASN A 58 -9.99 17.50 -11.39
C ASN A 58 -9.12 17.99 -10.21
N GLY A 59 -7.91 18.48 -10.52
CA GLY A 59 -6.97 18.99 -9.50
C GLY A 59 -6.17 17.91 -8.77
N ARG A 60 -6.34 16.64 -9.11
CA ARG A 60 -5.46 15.56 -8.63
C ARG A 60 -4.13 15.58 -9.39
N LEU A 61 -3.06 15.20 -8.71
CA LEU A 61 -1.75 15.00 -9.34
C LEU A 61 -1.74 13.71 -10.17
N ASP A 62 -0.80 13.65 -11.11
CA ASP A 62 -0.48 12.41 -11.82
C ASP A 62 -0.07 11.34 -10.81
N PHE A 63 -0.55 10.11 -11.04
CA PHE A 63 -0.22 8.95 -10.24
C PHE A 63 0.68 8.02 -11.07
N ILE A 64 1.94 7.93 -10.67
CA ILE A 64 2.95 7.12 -11.35
C ILE A 64 3.45 6.05 -10.40
N MET A 65 3.49 4.80 -10.87
CA MET A 65 4.09 3.69 -10.14
C MET A 65 4.80 2.77 -11.12
N ALA A 66 6.12 2.67 -10.93
CA ALA A 66 6.97 1.82 -11.76
C ALA A 66 6.67 0.32 -11.54
N PRO A 67 6.93 -0.53 -12.56
CA PRO A 67 6.94 -1.97 -12.39
C PRO A 67 8.10 -2.40 -11.48
N LEU A 68 7.95 -3.56 -10.85
CA LEU A 68 9.01 -4.26 -10.15
C LEU A 68 9.46 -5.42 -11.04
N LEU A 69 10.37 -5.14 -11.97
CA LEU A 69 10.78 -6.11 -12.99
C LEU A 69 11.72 -7.18 -12.41
N PRO A 70 11.69 -8.41 -12.94
CA PRO A 70 12.62 -9.45 -12.56
C PRO A 70 14.04 -9.21 -13.08
N PRO A 71 15.07 -9.82 -12.47
CA PRO A 71 16.37 -9.97 -13.11
C PRO A 71 16.26 -10.85 -14.36
N ALA A 72 17.26 -10.75 -15.26
CA ALA A 72 17.26 -11.45 -16.54
C ALA A 72 17.01 -12.96 -16.42
N ASP A 73 17.65 -13.62 -15.45
CA ASP A 73 17.52 -15.07 -15.22
C ASP A 73 16.13 -15.52 -14.75
N CYS A 74 15.28 -14.58 -14.34
CA CYS A 74 13.91 -14.83 -13.89
C CYS A 74 12.85 -14.43 -14.92
N ALA A 75 13.19 -13.60 -15.92
CA ALA A 75 12.22 -13.00 -16.84
C ALA A 75 11.40 -14.04 -17.63
N SER A 76 12.04 -15.11 -18.12
CA SER A 76 11.38 -16.19 -18.86
C SER A 76 10.65 -17.21 -17.97
N LYS A 77 10.80 -17.10 -16.65
CA LYS A 77 10.28 -18.05 -15.65
C LYS A 77 9.12 -17.46 -14.84
N LEU A 78 8.62 -16.30 -15.26
CA LEU A 78 7.52 -15.63 -14.60
C LEU A 78 6.20 -16.33 -14.89
N ILE A 79 5.48 -16.67 -13.83
CA ILE A 79 4.12 -17.20 -13.86
C ILE A 79 3.17 -16.26 -13.12
N THR A 80 1.90 -16.28 -13.50
CA THR A 80 0.83 -15.56 -12.81
C THR A 80 0.19 -16.49 -11.78
N ARG A 81 -0.36 -15.96 -10.69
CA ARG A 81 -1.17 -16.78 -9.78
C ARG A 81 -2.54 -17.04 -10.40
N VAL A 82 -3.11 -18.20 -10.07
CA VAL A 82 -4.43 -18.62 -10.55
C VAL A 82 -5.55 -17.67 -10.09
N ASP A 83 -5.37 -17.00 -8.95
CA ASP A 83 -6.35 -16.09 -8.34
C ASP A 83 -6.22 -14.62 -8.79
N ASP A 84 -5.30 -14.29 -9.71
CA ASP A 84 -5.13 -12.93 -10.25
C ASP A 84 -6.05 -12.66 -11.45
N THR A 85 -7.36 -12.86 -11.28
CA THR A 85 -8.39 -12.40 -12.23
C THR A 85 -9.05 -11.12 -11.74
N GLU A 86 -9.63 -10.35 -12.65
CA GLU A 86 -10.25 -9.07 -12.30
C GLU A 86 -11.42 -9.26 -11.31
N GLU A 87 -12.23 -10.29 -11.52
CA GLU A 87 -13.38 -10.62 -10.68
C GLU A 87 -12.94 -10.99 -9.27
N VAL A 88 -11.92 -11.86 -9.15
CA VAL A 88 -11.39 -12.29 -7.85
C VAL A 88 -10.75 -11.13 -7.11
N VAL A 89 -10.01 -10.27 -7.81
CA VAL A 89 -9.38 -9.09 -7.20
C VAL A 89 -10.43 -8.09 -6.71
N LYS A 90 -11.46 -7.79 -7.51
CA LYS A 90 -12.56 -6.90 -7.12
C LYS A 90 -13.31 -7.44 -5.90
N GLU A 91 -13.62 -8.74 -5.89
CA GLU A 91 -14.30 -9.35 -4.77
C GLU A 91 -13.45 -9.31 -3.48
N ARG A 92 -12.15 -9.56 -3.59
CA ARG A 92 -11.22 -9.41 -2.47
C ARG A 92 -11.16 -7.98 -1.94
N LEU A 93 -11.16 -6.98 -2.82
CA LEU A 93 -11.18 -5.57 -2.43
C LEU A 93 -12.49 -5.21 -1.72
N ARG A 94 -13.63 -5.70 -2.21
CA ARG A 94 -14.93 -5.53 -1.55
C ARG A 94 -14.93 -6.11 -0.14
N ILE A 95 -14.50 -7.37 0.00
CA ILE A 95 -14.41 -8.05 1.31
C ILE A 95 -13.44 -7.31 2.23
N TYR A 96 -12.27 -6.90 1.71
CA TYR A 96 -11.30 -6.13 2.50
C TYR A 96 -11.93 -4.85 3.05
N ASN A 97 -12.58 -4.06 2.22
CA ASN A 97 -13.24 -2.81 2.62
C ASN A 97 -14.34 -3.04 3.65
N GLU A 98 -15.14 -4.10 3.50
CA GLU A 98 -16.16 -4.47 4.49
C GLU A 98 -15.53 -4.84 5.83
N MET A 99 -14.43 -5.58 5.81
CA MET A 99 -13.77 -6.06 7.03
C MET A 99 -12.90 -5.00 7.70
N SER A 100 -12.31 -4.08 6.94
CA SER A 100 -11.43 -3.01 7.45
C SER A 100 -12.23 -1.83 8.00
N LYS A 101 -13.38 -1.50 7.41
CA LYS A 101 -14.17 -0.32 7.78
C LYS A 101 -14.47 -0.22 9.30
N PRO A 102 -14.88 -1.28 10.01
CA PRO A 102 -15.07 -1.21 11.46
C PRO A 102 -13.78 -0.92 12.23
N VAL A 103 -12.63 -1.43 11.77
CA VAL A 103 -11.31 -1.16 12.40
C VAL A 103 -10.93 0.30 12.20
N GLU A 104 -11.12 0.82 10.98
CA GLU A 104 -10.88 2.22 10.67
C GLU A 104 -11.77 3.12 11.54
N GLU A 105 -13.07 2.83 11.63
CA GLU A 105 -14.00 3.57 12.48
C GLU A 105 -13.61 3.52 13.96
N PHE A 106 -13.16 2.36 14.45
CA PHE A 106 -12.72 2.16 15.83
C PHE A 106 -11.54 3.07 16.21
N TYR A 107 -10.49 3.14 15.37
CA TYR A 107 -9.32 3.97 15.63
C TYR A 107 -9.53 5.45 15.25
N ARG A 108 -10.38 5.73 14.26
CA ARG A 108 -10.78 7.11 13.90
C ARG A 108 -11.53 7.77 15.05
N ALA A 109 -12.49 7.08 15.67
CA ALA A 109 -13.23 7.59 16.81
C ALA A 109 -12.34 7.89 18.04
N ARG A 110 -11.17 7.25 18.12
CA ARG A 110 -10.17 7.45 19.18
C ARG A 110 -9.10 8.49 18.83
N GLY A 111 -9.16 9.09 17.64
CA GLY A 111 -8.13 10.04 17.17
C GLY A 111 -6.78 9.41 16.88
N LYS A 112 -6.71 8.09 16.71
CA LYS A 112 -5.47 7.32 16.50
C LYS A 112 -5.21 6.95 15.03
N LEU A 113 -6.16 7.23 14.15
CA LEU A 113 -6.07 6.87 12.73
C LEU A 113 -5.46 8.00 11.89
N LEU A 114 -4.31 7.75 11.30
CA LEU A 114 -3.74 8.54 10.21
C LEU A 114 -4.14 7.92 8.86
N GLU A 115 -4.95 8.63 8.09
CA GLU A 115 -5.22 8.25 6.70
C GLU A 115 -4.17 8.86 5.78
N PHE A 116 -3.50 8.01 4.99
CA PHE A 116 -2.43 8.42 4.11
C PHE A 116 -2.68 7.92 2.69
N ASP A 117 -3.06 8.84 1.79
CA ASP A 117 -3.19 8.56 0.37
C ASP A 117 -1.80 8.48 -0.28
N LEU A 118 -1.49 7.32 -0.84
CA LEU A 118 -0.25 7.10 -1.58
C LEU A 118 -0.28 7.97 -2.85
N PRO A 119 0.71 8.86 -3.06
CA PRO A 119 0.78 9.70 -4.25
C PRO A 119 1.32 8.98 -5.50
N GLY A 120 1.95 7.82 -5.34
CA GLY A 120 2.63 7.11 -6.42
C GLY A 120 3.34 5.85 -5.95
N GLY A 121 4.47 5.53 -6.59
CA GLY A 121 5.38 4.48 -6.16
C GLY A 121 6.06 4.79 -4.82
N ILE A 122 6.96 3.89 -4.41
CA ILE A 122 7.76 4.06 -3.20
C ILE A 122 8.56 5.37 -3.22
N PRO A 123 9.26 5.76 -4.31
CA PRO A 123 10.04 7.00 -4.35
C PRO A 123 9.19 8.26 -4.07
N GLU A 124 7.95 8.28 -4.54
CA GLU A 124 7.04 9.41 -4.33
C GLU A 124 6.32 9.35 -2.97
N SER A 125 6.04 8.14 -2.49
CA SER A 125 5.23 7.92 -1.28
C SER A 125 6.05 7.96 0.01
N TRP A 126 7.25 7.38 0.00
CA TRP A 126 8.07 7.23 1.20
C TRP A 126 8.46 8.56 1.85
N PRO A 127 8.97 9.57 1.10
CA PRO A 127 9.32 10.85 1.70
C PRO A 127 8.11 11.57 2.31
N LYS A 128 6.94 11.47 1.67
CA LYS A 128 5.70 12.09 2.16
C LYS A 128 5.16 11.37 3.39
N LEU A 129 5.32 10.05 3.47
CA LEU A 129 4.95 9.29 4.65
C LEU A 129 5.84 9.66 5.84
N LEU A 130 7.15 9.72 5.65
CA LEU A 130 8.07 10.18 6.70
C LEU A 130 7.75 11.60 7.16
N GLN A 131 7.41 12.50 6.23
CA GLN A 131 6.95 13.84 6.57
C GLN A 131 5.66 13.82 7.39
N ALA A 132 4.66 13.03 7.01
CA ALA A 132 3.41 12.90 7.76
C ALA A 132 3.61 12.33 9.17
N LEU A 133 4.66 11.52 9.35
CA LEU A 133 5.05 10.94 10.64
C LEU A 133 6.03 11.83 11.43
N ASN A 134 6.43 12.99 10.90
CA ASN A 134 7.49 13.84 11.46
C ASN A 134 8.82 13.09 11.70
N LEU A 135 9.16 12.15 10.82
CA LEU A 135 10.38 11.34 10.86
C LEU A 135 11.43 11.82 9.85
N VAL A 136 11.34 13.07 9.39
CA VAL A 136 12.36 13.63 8.50
C VAL A 136 13.51 14.11 9.40
N ASP A 137 14.65 13.41 9.36
CA ASP A 137 15.86 13.88 10.02
C ASP A 137 16.24 15.26 9.44
N HIS A 138 16.44 16.23 10.33
CA HIS A 138 16.85 17.59 9.96
C HIS A 138 18.35 17.72 9.62
N ASP A 139 19.12 16.63 9.70
CA ASP A 139 20.58 16.68 9.74
C ASP A 139 21.32 16.64 8.39
N ASP A 140 20.64 16.36 7.27
CA ASP A 140 21.33 16.29 5.96
C ASP A 140 21.57 17.65 5.27
N LYS A 141 21.38 18.78 5.97
CA LYS A 141 21.66 20.13 5.43
C LYS A 141 22.94 20.80 5.92
N GLN A 142 23.76 20.16 6.78
CA GLN A 142 25.01 20.77 7.27
C GLN A 142 26.31 20.26 6.65
N SER A 143 26.30 19.25 5.79
CA SER A 143 27.54 18.67 5.21
C SER A 143 27.87 19.12 3.78
N ALA A 144 27.16 20.11 3.22
CA ALA A 144 27.45 20.69 1.90
C ALA A 144 28.12 22.08 1.95
N SER A 145 28.79 22.42 3.07
CA SER A 145 29.72 23.56 3.13
C SER A 145 30.93 23.20 3.99
N ALA A 146 31.92 22.57 3.37
CA ALA A 146 33.30 22.51 3.86
C ALA A 146 34.23 22.59 2.64
#